data_AF-A0A1I5MVX9-F1
#
_entry.id   AF-A0A1I5MVX9-F1
#
_cell.length_a   1.000
_cell.length_b   1.000
_cell.length_c   1.000
_cell.angle_alpha   90.00
_cell.angle_beta   90.00
_cell.angle_gamma   90.00
#
_symmetry.space_group_name_H-M   'P 1'
#
loop_
_entity.id
_entity.type
_entity.pdbx_description
1 polymer ?
#
loop_
_entity_poly.entity_id
_entity_poly.type
_entity_poly.pdbx_seq_one_letter_code
_entity_poly.pdbx_strand_id
1 'polypeptide(L)'
;MVLLAVCGVALLTAVALCLRPRTQVAVLSHALVATVYGAGYLALHVPLRFAMVYLLLGLILVSTRAAGGTRGHVAVAVAAYVTSALVVAYGLGWVTWWSATTGERVVRYALLFTCAFWAGTVLRRTGYATLFFRVYLLWSTVTSALAIVEYALNRNLVDRSDFVSRLERDGHLRAALLSEHPIVLSALLLVALPAAVRLGRAGRRLPTAALLLAGIYCTQSRGALVAGVVYLAVRLLADRSRRGSTRSGRLLVPGAVAMVAAVAVGLLLSPPGIEATVTSADGAQSSVEYRGVLYSLIGESLSTHPFGWGFAGLPHGVYLVPSPIGVLDVADTVDSELVLLVFEYGLVGLGLFVLVASLGVDRAVRAGDVPNDAFALLVFVSLFLAIHAWTGVGALAFILLSCAVHGGRQRPTEAPVRSGGVSDPADGSRAAPNRSGVRLPEAADDGG
;
A
#
# COMPACT_ATOMS: atom_id res chain seq x y z
N MET A 1 -28.86 2.74 -6.93
CA MET A 1 -27.75 2.85 -5.94
C MET A 1 -26.42 3.26 -6.57
N VAL A 2 -25.98 2.63 -7.66
CA VAL A 2 -24.75 3.01 -8.41
C VAL A 2 -24.67 4.52 -8.69
N LEU A 3 -25.72 5.11 -9.28
CA LEU A 3 -25.77 6.54 -9.59
C LEU A 3 -25.61 7.41 -8.33
N LEU A 4 -26.27 7.05 -7.23
CA LEU A 4 -26.18 7.78 -5.95
C LEU A 4 -24.78 7.71 -5.34
N ALA A 5 -24.11 6.55 -5.44
CA ALA A 5 -22.73 6.40 -4.96
C ALA A 5 -21.75 7.23 -5.80
N VAL A 6 -21.91 7.22 -7.13
CA VAL A 6 -21.12 8.06 -8.04
C VAL A 6 -21.37 9.54 -7.77
N CYS A 7 -22.63 9.96 -7.62
CA CYS A 7 -22.99 11.33 -7.26
C CYS A 7 -22.47 11.74 -5.89
N GLY A 8 -22.47 10.84 -4.89
CA GLY A 8 -21.93 11.11 -3.56
C GLY A 8 -20.42 11.30 -3.56
N VAL A 9 -19.66 10.46 -4.27
CA VAL A 9 -18.21 10.62 -4.45
C VAL A 9 -17.90 11.89 -5.25
N ALA A 10 -18.67 12.17 -6.30
CA ALA A 10 -18.53 13.39 -7.08
C ALA A 10 -18.81 14.65 -6.23
N LEU A 11 -19.86 14.63 -5.41
CA LEU A 11 -20.20 15.73 -4.50
C LEU A 11 -19.11 15.93 -3.45
N LEU A 12 -18.61 14.85 -2.84
CA LEU A 12 -17.52 14.93 -1.85
C LEU A 12 -16.24 15.50 -2.49
N THR A 13 -15.97 15.11 -3.74
CA THR A 13 -14.86 15.67 -4.52
C THR A 13 -15.09 17.16 -4.83
N ALA A 14 -16.31 17.55 -5.24
CA ALA A 14 -16.66 18.93 -5.52
C ALA A 14 -16.57 19.83 -4.27
N VAL A 15 -17.07 19.35 -3.13
CA VAL A 15 -16.93 20.05 -1.83
C VAL A 15 -15.46 20.15 -1.43
N ALA A 16 -14.69 19.08 -1.63
CA ALA A 16 -13.26 19.11 -1.38
C ALA A 16 -12.57 20.17 -2.25
N LEU A 17 -12.97 20.35 -3.52
CA LEU A 17 -12.38 21.35 -4.42
C LEU A 17 -12.55 22.82 -3.96
N CYS A 18 -13.43 23.10 -3.00
CA CYS A 18 -13.58 24.43 -2.39
C CYS A 18 -12.63 24.68 -1.21
N LEU A 19 -11.94 23.65 -0.69
CA LEU A 19 -11.07 23.76 0.48
C LEU A 19 -9.64 24.21 0.13
N ARG A 20 -8.81 24.54 1.14
CA ARG A 20 -7.37 24.79 0.92
C ARG A 20 -6.69 23.51 0.39
N PRO A 21 -5.75 23.58 -0.57
CA PRO A 21 -5.24 22.41 -1.29
C PRO A 21 -4.74 21.26 -0.38
N ARG A 22 -4.03 21.58 0.70
CA ARG A 22 -3.57 20.58 1.67
C ARG A 22 -4.73 19.86 2.37
N THR A 23 -5.81 20.58 2.68
CA THR A 23 -7.04 20.01 3.26
C THR A 23 -7.75 19.14 2.24
N GLN A 24 -7.79 19.54 0.96
CA GLN A 24 -8.35 18.73 -0.12
C GLN A 24 -7.64 17.36 -0.23
N VAL A 25 -6.31 17.35 -0.24
CA VAL A 25 -5.50 16.11 -0.26
C VAL A 25 -5.81 15.24 0.96
N ALA A 26 -5.94 15.84 2.14
CA ALA A 26 -6.27 15.11 3.37
C ALA A 26 -7.65 14.45 3.27
N VAL A 27 -8.68 15.19 2.86
CA VAL A 27 -10.05 14.68 2.71
C VAL A 27 -10.11 13.53 1.71
N LEU A 28 -9.48 13.69 0.53
CA LEU A 28 -9.43 12.64 -0.49
C LEU A 28 -8.62 11.42 -0.02
N SER A 29 -7.55 11.62 0.73
CA SER A 29 -6.81 10.52 1.36
C SER A 29 -7.68 9.79 2.39
N HIS A 30 -8.47 10.51 3.20
CA HIS A 30 -9.37 9.89 4.17
C HIS A 30 -10.43 9.05 3.47
N ALA A 31 -11.06 9.59 2.43
CA ALA A 31 -12.06 8.88 1.64
C ALA A 31 -11.45 7.63 0.99
N LEU A 32 -10.31 7.75 0.31
CA LEU A 32 -9.65 6.62 -0.34
C LEU A 32 -9.26 5.51 0.64
N VAL A 33 -8.65 5.87 1.77
CA VAL A 33 -8.25 4.89 2.79
C VAL A 33 -9.46 4.23 3.43
N ALA A 34 -10.52 4.99 3.72
CA ALA A 34 -11.79 4.44 4.20
C ALA A 34 -12.37 3.43 3.21
N THR A 35 -12.34 3.75 1.92
CA THR A 35 -12.78 2.84 0.84
C THR A 35 -11.92 1.59 0.74
N VAL A 36 -10.60 1.68 0.95
CA VAL A 36 -9.70 0.51 1.00
C VAL A 36 -10.04 -0.41 2.17
N TYR A 37 -10.23 0.13 3.38
CA TYR A 37 -10.59 -0.66 4.56
C TYR A 37 -12.03 -1.19 4.50
N GLY A 38 -12.94 -0.44 3.89
CA GLY A 38 -14.34 -0.78 3.75
C GLY A 38 -14.70 -1.51 2.47
N ALA A 39 -13.70 -1.97 1.71
CA ALA A 39 -13.88 -2.53 0.36
C ALA A 39 -14.89 -3.69 0.33
N GLY A 40 -14.81 -4.62 1.30
CA GLY A 40 -15.70 -5.78 1.35
C GLY A 40 -17.16 -5.40 1.53
N TYR A 41 -17.44 -4.48 2.46
CA TYR A 41 -18.78 -3.98 2.70
C TYR A 41 -19.29 -3.10 1.55
N LEU A 42 -18.45 -2.19 1.06
CA LEU A 42 -18.83 -1.27 -0.02
C LEU A 42 -19.10 -2.00 -1.34
N ALA A 43 -18.39 -3.08 -1.65
CA ALA A 43 -18.61 -3.88 -2.85
C ALA A 43 -20.06 -4.44 -2.96
N LEU A 44 -20.77 -4.58 -1.84
CA LEU A 44 -22.17 -5.02 -1.81
C LEU A 44 -23.16 -3.92 -2.25
N HIS A 45 -22.75 -2.66 -2.19
CA HIS A 45 -23.65 -1.51 -2.32
C HIS A 45 -23.27 -0.55 -3.44
N VAL A 46 -21.99 -0.52 -3.82
CA VAL A 46 -21.45 0.44 -4.77
C VAL A 46 -20.47 -0.24 -5.72
N PRO A 47 -20.29 0.28 -6.95
CA PRO A 47 -19.29 -0.26 -7.87
C PRO A 47 -17.89 0.21 -7.41
N LEU A 48 -17.36 -0.48 -6.39
CA LEU A 48 -16.21 -0.09 -5.57
C LEU A 48 -15.02 0.41 -6.40
N ARG A 49 -14.67 -0.33 -7.45
CA ARG A 49 -13.52 -0.02 -8.31
C ARG A 49 -13.64 1.37 -8.95
N PHE A 50 -14.84 1.75 -9.38
CA PHE A 50 -15.11 3.07 -9.95
C PHE A 50 -14.98 4.16 -8.91
N ALA A 51 -15.59 3.96 -7.74
CA ALA A 51 -15.47 4.91 -6.63
C ALA A 51 -13.99 5.17 -6.27
N MET A 52 -13.19 4.11 -6.18
CA MET A 52 -11.74 4.22 -5.94
C MET A 52 -11.01 4.95 -7.07
N VAL A 53 -11.31 4.65 -8.33
CA VAL A 53 -10.71 5.36 -9.48
C VAL A 53 -11.02 6.86 -9.42
N TYR A 54 -12.27 7.27 -9.13
CA TYR A 54 -12.62 8.68 -8.98
C TYR A 54 -11.86 9.36 -7.84
N LEU A 55 -11.75 8.70 -6.68
CA LEU A 55 -10.98 9.20 -5.55
C LEU A 55 -9.49 9.36 -5.89
N LEU A 56 -8.91 8.41 -6.62
CA LEU A 56 -7.52 8.45 -7.08
C LEU A 56 -7.29 9.59 -8.08
N LEU A 57 -8.18 9.78 -9.04
CA LEU A 57 -8.11 10.90 -9.99
C LEU A 57 -8.23 12.25 -9.29
N GLY A 58 -9.19 12.38 -8.36
CA GLY A 58 -9.32 13.57 -7.52
C GLY A 58 -8.02 13.85 -6.74
N LEU A 59 -7.42 12.79 -6.16
CA LEU A 59 -6.17 12.90 -5.40
C LEU A 59 -5.00 13.35 -6.28
N ILE A 60 -4.89 12.81 -7.49
CA ILE A 60 -3.89 13.22 -8.50
C ILE A 60 -4.06 14.70 -8.85
N LEU A 61 -5.28 15.11 -9.19
CA LEU A 61 -5.62 16.48 -9.60
C LEU A 61 -5.31 17.51 -8.52
N VAL A 62 -5.82 17.27 -7.33
CA VAL A 62 -5.65 18.18 -6.20
C VAL A 62 -4.18 18.27 -5.81
N SER A 63 -3.47 17.15 -5.73
CA SER A 63 -2.06 17.13 -5.33
C SER A 63 -1.17 17.85 -6.35
N THR A 64 -1.43 17.68 -7.65
CA THR A 64 -0.69 18.38 -8.72
C THR A 64 -0.99 19.86 -8.76
N ARG A 65 -2.27 20.27 -8.61
CA ARG A 65 -2.65 21.69 -8.50
C ARG A 65 -1.99 22.36 -7.30
N ALA A 66 -1.99 21.69 -6.15
CA ALA A 66 -1.42 22.21 -4.91
C ALA A 66 0.10 22.47 -5.02
N ALA A 67 0.79 21.78 -5.93
CA ALA A 67 2.23 21.95 -6.17
C ALA A 67 2.57 23.17 -7.06
N GLY A 68 1.57 23.92 -7.57
CA GLY A 68 1.76 25.27 -8.11
C GLY A 68 2.47 25.39 -9.48
N GLY A 69 2.67 24.29 -10.22
CA GLY A 69 3.31 24.33 -11.55
C GLY A 69 2.32 24.40 -12.71
N THR A 70 2.76 24.91 -13.87
CA THR A 70 2.04 24.83 -15.18
C THR A 70 1.57 23.42 -15.55
N ARG A 71 2.22 22.40 -14.97
CA ARG A 71 1.82 20.98 -14.99
C ARG A 71 0.41 20.72 -14.43
N GLY A 72 -0.16 21.63 -13.64
CA GLY A 72 -1.52 21.53 -13.12
C GLY A 72 -2.58 21.53 -14.21
N HIS A 73 -2.41 22.31 -15.28
CA HIS A 73 -3.35 22.30 -16.41
C HIS A 73 -3.30 21.01 -17.22
N VAL A 74 -2.10 20.45 -17.41
CA VAL A 74 -1.92 19.14 -18.06
C VAL A 74 -2.52 18.03 -17.18
N ALA A 75 -2.35 18.07 -15.87
CA ALA A 75 -2.95 17.10 -14.96
C ALA A 75 -4.49 17.16 -14.99
N VAL A 76 -5.07 18.37 -15.07
CA VAL A 76 -6.52 18.58 -15.27
C VAL A 76 -6.99 17.99 -16.59
N ALA A 77 -6.29 18.27 -17.69
CA ALA A 77 -6.62 17.71 -19.00
C ALA A 77 -6.51 16.17 -19.02
N VAL A 78 -5.46 15.61 -18.41
CA VAL A 78 -5.27 14.16 -18.31
C VAL A 78 -6.36 13.52 -17.46
N ALA A 79 -6.71 14.08 -16.30
CA ALA A 79 -7.77 13.48 -15.50
C ALA A 79 -9.14 13.63 -16.15
N ALA A 80 -9.40 14.74 -16.86
CA ALA A 80 -10.63 14.89 -17.65
C ALA A 80 -10.68 13.83 -18.75
N TYR A 81 -9.61 13.66 -19.51
CA TYR A 81 -9.49 12.61 -20.53
C TYR A 81 -9.68 11.20 -19.94
N VAL A 82 -9.00 10.88 -18.84
CA VAL A 82 -9.10 9.56 -18.18
C VAL A 82 -10.51 9.34 -17.64
N THR A 83 -11.14 10.37 -17.05
CA THR A 83 -12.53 10.31 -16.57
C THR A 83 -13.49 10.10 -17.74
N SER A 84 -13.31 10.81 -18.85
CA SER A 84 -14.10 10.61 -20.07
C SER A 84 -13.91 9.21 -20.64
N ALA A 85 -12.67 8.72 -20.71
CA ALA A 85 -12.35 7.37 -21.15
C ALA A 85 -12.95 6.29 -20.23
N LEU A 86 -12.99 6.54 -18.92
CA LEU A 86 -13.64 5.67 -17.92
C LEU A 86 -15.15 5.59 -18.10
N VAL A 87 -15.79 6.75 -18.30
CA VAL A 87 -17.23 6.84 -18.56
C VAL A 87 -17.58 6.12 -19.87
N VAL A 88 -16.77 6.32 -20.92
CA VAL A 88 -16.94 5.64 -22.21
C VAL A 88 -16.69 4.15 -22.09
N ALA A 89 -15.61 3.71 -21.43
CA ALA A 89 -15.31 2.29 -21.25
C ALA A 89 -16.36 1.57 -20.39
N TYR A 90 -16.90 2.23 -19.36
CA TYR A 90 -18.00 1.68 -18.57
C TYR A 90 -19.31 1.61 -19.36
N GLY A 91 -19.65 2.69 -20.07
CA GLY A 91 -20.82 2.72 -20.95
C GLY A 91 -20.75 1.66 -22.03
N LEU A 92 -19.60 1.52 -22.70
CA LEU A 92 -19.36 0.49 -23.70
C LEU A 92 -19.38 -0.91 -23.08
N GLY A 93 -18.67 -1.16 -21.99
CA GLY A 93 -18.67 -2.48 -21.32
C GLY A 93 -20.05 -2.92 -20.83
N TRP A 94 -20.90 -1.96 -20.46
CA TRP A 94 -22.31 -2.22 -20.09
C TRP A 94 -23.19 -2.48 -21.32
N VAL A 95 -22.90 -1.83 -22.46
CA VAL A 95 -23.65 -1.97 -23.72
C VAL A 95 -23.23 -3.20 -24.53
N THR A 96 -21.96 -3.62 -24.48
CA THR A 96 -21.39 -4.64 -25.38
C THR A 96 -21.39 -6.06 -24.82
N TRP A 97 -22.25 -6.39 -23.84
CA TRP A 97 -22.37 -7.76 -23.30
C TRP A 97 -21.02 -8.40 -22.95
N TRP A 98 -20.07 -7.62 -22.42
CA TRP A 98 -18.86 -8.22 -21.88
C TRP A 98 -19.27 -9.17 -20.75
N SER A 99 -18.71 -10.39 -20.74
CA SER A 99 -18.84 -11.23 -19.56
C SER A 99 -18.42 -10.39 -18.35
N ALA A 100 -19.21 -10.42 -17.28
CA ALA A 100 -18.96 -9.60 -16.09
C ALA A 100 -17.49 -9.70 -15.64
N THR A 101 -16.88 -10.87 -15.81
CA THR A 101 -15.48 -11.18 -15.52
C THR A 101 -14.46 -10.40 -16.35
N THR A 102 -14.67 -10.22 -17.66
CA THR A 102 -13.68 -9.58 -18.54
C THR A 102 -13.63 -8.07 -18.32
N GLY A 103 -14.80 -7.42 -18.25
CA GLY A 103 -14.86 -5.98 -17.96
C GLY A 103 -14.32 -5.63 -16.58
N GLU A 104 -14.57 -6.50 -15.61
CA GLU A 104 -14.01 -6.37 -14.28
C GLU A 104 -12.48 -6.35 -14.23
N ARG A 105 -11.83 -7.22 -15.01
CA ARG A 105 -10.36 -7.29 -15.11
C ARG A 105 -9.80 -6.06 -15.82
N VAL A 106 -10.42 -5.61 -16.92
CA VAL A 106 -9.98 -4.40 -17.64
C VAL A 106 -10.03 -3.17 -16.74
N VAL A 107 -11.15 -2.95 -16.02
CA VAL A 107 -11.27 -1.82 -15.09
C VAL A 107 -10.22 -1.92 -13.97
N ARG A 108 -9.94 -3.13 -13.48
CA ARG A 108 -8.95 -3.33 -12.42
C ARG A 108 -7.53 -3.01 -12.90
N TYR A 109 -7.07 -3.67 -13.96
CA TYR A 109 -5.69 -3.56 -14.42
C TYR A 109 -5.42 -2.26 -15.19
N ALA A 110 -6.27 -1.90 -16.15
CA ALA A 110 -6.02 -0.75 -17.01
C ALA A 110 -6.28 0.58 -16.30
N LEU A 111 -7.26 0.62 -15.38
CA LEU A 111 -7.73 1.88 -14.81
C LEU A 111 -7.38 2.01 -13.33
N LEU A 112 -7.83 1.11 -12.47
CA LEU A 112 -7.62 1.21 -11.02
C LEU A 112 -6.13 1.16 -10.66
N PHE A 113 -5.40 0.14 -11.11
CA PHE A 113 -3.98 -0.01 -10.78
C PHE A 113 -3.12 1.06 -11.44
N THR A 114 -3.43 1.46 -12.67
CA THR A 114 -2.77 2.59 -13.33
C THR A 114 -2.98 3.91 -12.56
N CYS A 115 -4.22 4.23 -12.19
CA CYS A 115 -4.52 5.44 -11.41
C CYS A 115 -3.87 5.39 -10.02
N ALA A 116 -3.87 4.22 -9.38
CA ALA A 116 -3.20 4.00 -8.10
C ALA A 116 -1.69 4.23 -8.20
N PHE A 117 -1.06 3.69 -9.24
CA PHE A 117 0.34 3.94 -9.53
C PHE A 117 0.61 5.44 -9.73
N TRP A 118 -0.16 6.13 -10.56
CA TRP A 118 0.03 7.57 -10.78
C TRP A 118 -0.21 8.40 -9.52
N ALA A 119 -1.21 8.05 -8.71
CA ALA A 119 -1.46 8.70 -7.42
C ALA A 119 -0.25 8.57 -6.49
N GLY A 120 0.36 7.39 -6.39
CA GLY A 120 1.61 7.19 -5.64
C GLY A 120 2.76 8.06 -6.15
N THR A 121 2.92 8.18 -7.47
CA THR A 121 3.96 9.03 -8.08
C THR A 121 3.75 10.49 -7.70
N VAL A 122 2.51 10.98 -7.81
CA VAL A 122 2.15 12.36 -7.50
C VAL A 122 2.34 12.63 -6.01
N LEU A 123 1.77 11.81 -5.13
CA LEU A 123 1.92 11.95 -3.68
C LEU A 123 3.39 12.02 -3.26
N ARG A 124 4.25 11.21 -3.90
CA ARG A 124 5.68 11.22 -3.65
C ARG A 124 6.35 12.50 -4.13
N ARG A 125 6.09 12.92 -5.37
CA ARG A 125 6.71 14.10 -6.01
C ARG A 125 6.27 15.42 -5.36
N THR A 126 5.02 15.51 -4.91
CA THR A 126 4.47 16.73 -4.28
C THR A 126 4.70 16.78 -2.77
N GLY A 127 5.33 15.75 -2.17
CA GLY A 127 5.59 15.67 -0.73
C GLY A 127 4.37 15.31 0.12
N TYR A 128 3.23 14.97 -0.48
CA TYR A 128 2.01 14.59 0.24
C TYR A 128 1.97 13.12 0.71
N ALA A 129 2.95 12.29 0.34
CA ALA A 129 3.04 10.91 0.81
C ALA A 129 2.98 10.82 2.35
N THR A 130 3.69 11.67 3.07
CA THR A 130 3.65 11.68 4.56
C THR A 130 2.26 11.98 5.11
N LEU A 131 1.49 12.87 4.46
CA LEU A 131 0.12 13.16 4.85
C LEU A 131 -0.77 11.94 4.62
N PHE A 132 -0.67 11.32 3.45
CA PHE A 132 -1.40 10.08 3.12
C PHE A 132 -1.12 8.97 4.15
N PHE A 133 0.14 8.72 4.51
CA PHE A 133 0.48 7.69 5.50
C PHE A 133 0.04 8.02 6.93
N ARG A 134 -0.10 9.29 7.30
CA ARG A 134 -0.70 9.68 8.59
C ARG A 134 -2.19 9.36 8.62
N VAL A 135 -2.89 9.64 7.52
CA VAL A 135 -4.30 9.28 7.36
C VAL A 135 -4.47 7.77 7.36
N TYR A 136 -3.60 7.05 6.62
CA TYR A 136 -3.56 5.60 6.61
C TYR A 136 -3.39 5.01 8.01
N LEU A 137 -2.40 5.51 8.77
CA LEU A 137 -2.15 5.08 10.14
C LEU A 137 -3.35 5.33 11.05
N LEU A 138 -4.02 6.48 10.95
CA LEU A 138 -5.22 6.76 11.74
C LEU A 138 -6.30 5.71 11.50
N TRP A 139 -6.67 5.48 10.24
CA TRP A 139 -7.65 4.45 9.88
C TRP A 139 -7.21 3.08 10.34
N SER A 140 -5.94 2.72 10.14
CA SER A 140 -5.38 1.46 10.61
C SER A 140 -5.56 1.28 12.12
N THR A 141 -5.32 2.32 12.92
CA THR A 141 -5.48 2.25 14.38
C THR A 141 -6.94 2.12 14.81
N VAL A 142 -7.86 2.85 14.16
CA VAL A 142 -9.29 2.77 14.43
C VAL A 142 -9.82 1.38 14.07
N THR A 143 -9.52 0.91 12.85
CA THR A 143 -9.88 -0.42 12.36
C THR A 143 -9.29 -1.52 13.23
N SER A 144 -8.04 -1.38 13.67
CA SER A 144 -7.40 -2.33 14.58
C SER A 144 -8.11 -2.41 15.93
N ALA A 145 -8.50 -1.26 16.52
CA ALA A 145 -9.25 -1.24 17.77
C ALA A 145 -10.63 -1.90 17.61
N LEU A 146 -11.32 -1.61 16.51
CA LEU A 146 -12.62 -2.20 16.20
C LEU A 146 -12.53 -3.72 15.92
N ALA A 147 -11.45 -4.19 15.28
CA ALA A 147 -11.20 -5.61 15.09
C ALA A 147 -10.97 -6.35 16.42
N ILE A 148 -10.29 -5.72 17.38
CA ILE A 148 -10.14 -6.24 18.74
C ILE A 148 -11.50 -6.35 19.43
N VAL A 149 -12.38 -5.36 19.24
CA VAL A 149 -13.75 -5.38 19.78
C VAL A 149 -14.59 -6.49 19.12
N GLU A 150 -14.56 -6.65 17.80
CA GLU A 150 -15.24 -7.78 17.10
C GLU A 150 -14.78 -9.13 17.67
N TYR A 151 -13.46 -9.30 17.82
CA TYR A 151 -12.87 -10.53 18.34
C TYR A 151 -13.26 -10.78 19.80
N ALA A 152 -13.16 -9.77 20.67
CA ALA A 152 -13.50 -9.91 22.09
C ALA A 152 -14.99 -10.20 22.32
N LEU A 153 -15.87 -9.66 21.47
CA LEU A 153 -17.31 -9.90 21.54
C LEU A 153 -17.73 -11.19 20.81
N ASN A 154 -16.82 -11.85 20.09
CA ASN A 154 -17.07 -12.98 19.20
C ASN A 154 -18.29 -12.77 18.29
N ARG A 155 -18.44 -11.55 17.76
CA ARG A 155 -19.54 -11.16 16.87
C ARG A 155 -19.09 -10.08 15.90
N ASN A 156 -19.69 -10.06 14.71
CA ASN A 156 -19.50 -8.97 13.76
C ASN A 156 -20.12 -7.68 14.29
N LEU A 157 -19.40 -6.56 14.23
CA LEU A 157 -19.94 -5.23 14.57
C LEU A 157 -20.88 -4.71 13.48
N VAL A 158 -20.71 -5.19 12.26
CA VAL A 158 -21.53 -4.85 11.10
C VAL A 158 -22.13 -6.12 10.56
N ASP A 159 -23.46 -6.18 10.55
CA ASP A 159 -24.20 -7.35 10.11
C ASP A 159 -23.87 -7.68 8.65
N ARG A 160 -23.49 -8.95 8.45
CA ARG A 160 -23.00 -9.52 7.19
C ARG A 160 -23.42 -10.98 7.12
N SER A 161 -24.69 -11.27 7.41
CA SER A 161 -25.29 -12.61 7.43
C SER A 161 -24.82 -13.52 6.29
N ASP A 162 -24.70 -12.97 5.08
CA ASP A 162 -24.35 -13.70 3.86
C ASP A 162 -22.86 -14.06 3.79
N PHE A 163 -22.03 -13.44 4.62
CA PHE A 163 -20.57 -13.59 4.67
C PHE A 163 -20.09 -14.31 5.94
N VAL A 164 -20.97 -14.53 6.93
CA VAL A 164 -20.61 -15.11 8.25
C VAL A 164 -20.04 -16.52 8.09
N SER A 165 -20.63 -17.34 7.23
CA SER A 165 -20.17 -18.73 7.00
C SER A 165 -18.74 -18.83 6.48
N ARG A 166 -18.21 -17.77 5.85
CA ARG A 166 -16.82 -17.71 5.35
C ARG A 166 -15.84 -17.11 6.35
N LEU A 167 -16.32 -16.54 7.45
CA LEU A 167 -15.52 -15.83 8.46
C LEU A 167 -15.22 -16.66 9.70
N GLU A 168 -15.96 -17.75 9.90
CA GLU A 168 -15.74 -18.69 11.00
C GLU A 168 -14.56 -19.63 10.69
N ARG A 169 -13.70 -19.83 11.68
CA ARG A 169 -12.62 -20.82 11.64
C ARG A 169 -12.55 -21.46 13.02
N ASP A 170 -12.65 -22.79 13.06
CA ASP A 170 -12.58 -23.58 14.30
C ASP A 170 -13.60 -23.12 15.36
N GLY A 171 -14.80 -22.69 14.92
CA GLY A 171 -15.87 -22.20 15.80
C GLY A 171 -15.68 -20.76 16.32
N HIS A 172 -14.61 -20.07 15.93
CA HIS A 172 -14.36 -18.67 16.30
C HIS A 172 -14.50 -17.72 15.10
N LEU A 173 -15.10 -16.56 15.37
CA LEU A 173 -15.30 -15.53 14.35
C LEU A 173 -14.02 -14.73 14.14
N ARG A 174 -13.50 -14.73 12.90
CA ARG A 174 -12.32 -13.93 12.54
C ARG A 174 -12.72 -12.49 12.31
N ALA A 175 -12.00 -11.55 12.93
CA ALA A 175 -12.23 -10.14 12.69
C ALA A 175 -11.91 -9.79 11.23
N ALA A 176 -12.91 -9.25 10.53
CA ALA A 176 -12.78 -8.78 9.15
C ALA A 176 -13.16 -7.31 9.00
N LEU A 177 -13.87 -6.71 9.96
CA LEU A 177 -14.29 -5.30 10.01
C LEU A 177 -14.33 -4.56 8.66
N LEU A 178 -15.49 -4.55 7.99
CA LEU A 178 -15.76 -3.94 6.68
C LEU A 178 -14.84 -4.36 5.51
N SER A 179 -13.73 -5.06 5.75
CA SER A 179 -12.76 -5.52 4.75
C SER A 179 -13.32 -6.67 3.93
N GLU A 180 -12.70 -6.88 2.76
CA GLU A 180 -13.01 -7.98 1.83
C GLU A 180 -12.78 -9.35 2.48
N HIS A 181 -11.77 -9.46 3.34
CA HIS A 181 -11.40 -10.72 4.01
C HIS A 181 -10.54 -10.46 5.26
N PRO A 182 -10.53 -11.34 6.29
CA PRO A 182 -9.64 -11.21 7.45
C PRO A 182 -8.15 -11.12 7.07
N ILE A 183 -7.69 -11.89 6.08
CA ILE A 183 -6.28 -11.88 5.64
C ILE A 183 -5.94 -10.54 4.96
N VAL A 184 -6.86 -9.99 4.16
CA VAL A 184 -6.73 -8.67 3.54
C VAL A 184 -6.62 -7.59 4.62
N LEU A 185 -7.48 -7.64 5.64
CA LEU A 185 -7.38 -6.72 6.78
C LEU A 185 -6.01 -6.83 7.48
N SER A 186 -5.52 -8.05 7.72
CA SER A 186 -4.21 -8.27 8.34
C SER A 186 -3.06 -7.65 7.54
N ALA A 187 -3.12 -7.74 6.20
CA ALA A 187 -2.15 -7.12 5.29
C ALA A 187 -2.20 -5.60 5.38
N LEU A 188 -3.41 -5.01 5.36
CA LEU A 188 -3.59 -3.56 5.49
C LEU A 188 -3.02 -3.03 6.81
N LEU A 189 -3.30 -3.70 7.93
CA LEU A 189 -2.75 -3.33 9.25
C LEU A 189 -1.22 -3.47 9.31
N LEU A 190 -0.67 -4.53 8.71
CA LEU A 190 0.78 -4.75 8.64
C LEU A 190 1.50 -3.64 7.87
N VAL A 191 0.94 -3.20 6.74
CA VAL A 191 1.45 -2.07 5.94
C VAL A 191 1.46 -0.74 6.71
N ALA A 192 0.68 -0.61 7.79
CA ALA A 192 0.67 0.57 8.64
C ALA A 192 1.81 0.61 9.66
N LEU A 193 2.46 -0.52 9.97
CA LEU A 193 3.51 -0.60 10.98
C LEU A 193 4.68 0.35 10.72
N PRO A 194 5.20 0.51 9.49
CA PRO A 194 6.24 1.50 9.20
C PRO A 194 5.82 2.93 9.52
N ALA A 195 4.56 3.29 9.24
CA ALA A 195 4.03 4.61 9.59
C ALA A 195 3.94 4.78 11.12
N ALA A 196 3.49 3.76 11.85
CA ALA A 196 3.42 3.77 13.31
C ALA A 196 4.80 4.02 13.94
N VAL A 197 5.83 3.31 13.47
CA VAL A 197 7.20 3.38 14.00
C VAL A 197 7.87 4.70 13.65
N ARG A 198 7.67 5.24 12.44
CA ARG A 198 8.43 6.42 11.96
C ARG A 198 7.70 7.75 12.07
N LEU A 199 6.38 7.77 11.87
CA LEU A 199 5.57 8.99 11.93
C LEU A 199 4.93 9.22 13.30
N GLY A 200 4.87 8.18 14.14
CA GLY A 200 4.36 8.29 15.51
C GLY A 200 5.21 9.20 16.40
N ARG A 201 4.55 9.89 17.34
CA ARG A 201 5.24 10.59 18.45
C ARG A 201 6.00 9.58 19.30
N ALA A 202 7.18 9.94 19.83
CA ALA A 202 8.07 9.00 20.51
C ALA A 202 7.37 8.09 21.54
N GLY A 203 6.54 8.66 22.43
CA GLY A 203 5.78 7.89 23.42
C GLY A 203 4.58 7.10 22.89
N ARG A 204 4.13 7.34 21.65
CA ARG A 204 2.99 6.65 21.02
C ARG A 204 3.42 5.57 20.02
N ARG A 205 4.67 5.53 19.59
CA ARG A 205 5.16 4.57 18.57
C ARG A 205 4.91 3.12 18.96
N LEU A 206 5.37 2.71 20.16
CA LEU A 206 5.23 1.34 20.64
C LEU A 206 3.77 0.99 20.95
N PRO A 207 2.98 1.81 21.67
CA PRO A 207 1.56 1.54 21.86
C PRO A 207 0.79 1.41 20.55
N THR A 208 1.05 2.27 19.56
CA THR A 208 0.40 2.19 18.25
C THR A 208 0.82 0.92 17.49
N ALA A 209 2.10 0.54 17.50
CA ALA A 209 2.55 -0.69 16.88
C ALA A 209 1.96 -1.93 17.57
N ALA A 210 1.90 -1.95 18.91
CA ALA A 210 1.29 -3.02 19.68
C ALA A 210 -0.21 -3.14 19.40
N LEU A 211 -0.93 -2.02 19.30
CA LEU A 211 -2.33 -2.00 18.91
C LEU A 211 -2.52 -2.64 17.54
N LEU A 212 -1.72 -2.26 16.53
CA LEU A 212 -1.78 -2.82 15.19
C LEU A 212 -1.48 -4.34 15.18
N LEU A 213 -0.49 -4.80 15.94
CA LEU A 213 -0.19 -6.23 16.07
C LEU A 213 -1.33 -7.00 16.76
N ALA A 214 -1.97 -6.41 17.77
CA ALA A 214 -3.15 -7.00 18.41
C ALA A 214 -4.33 -7.11 17.42
N GLY A 215 -4.56 -6.09 16.58
CA GLY A 215 -5.55 -6.19 15.51
C GLY A 215 -5.23 -7.28 14.49
N ILE A 216 -3.96 -7.41 14.08
CA ILE A 216 -3.50 -8.50 13.20
C ILE A 216 -3.74 -9.86 13.86
N TYR A 217 -3.44 -10.01 15.15
CA TYR A 217 -3.73 -11.23 15.91
C TYR A 217 -5.23 -11.58 15.87
N CYS A 218 -6.12 -10.61 16.04
CA CYS A 218 -7.57 -10.80 15.98
C CYS A 218 -8.09 -11.26 14.60
N THR A 219 -7.33 -11.03 13.52
CA THR A 219 -7.65 -11.59 12.19
C THR A 219 -7.27 -13.08 12.03
N GLN A 220 -6.56 -13.64 13.02
CA GLN A 220 -5.99 -15.00 13.01
C GLN A 220 -5.04 -15.26 11.82
N SER A 221 -4.34 -14.21 11.36
CA SER A 221 -3.34 -14.29 10.29
C SER A 221 -1.93 -14.45 10.87
N ARG A 222 -1.48 -15.71 11.06
CA ARG A 222 -0.15 -16.02 11.61
C ARG A 222 0.98 -15.43 10.77
N GLY A 223 0.87 -15.52 9.43
CA GLY A 223 1.88 -14.99 8.51
C GLY A 223 2.09 -13.48 8.65
N ALA A 224 1.01 -12.70 8.69
CA ALA A 224 1.08 -11.25 8.89
C ALA A 224 1.60 -10.88 10.29
N LEU A 225 1.21 -11.64 11.33
CA LEU A 225 1.68 -11.39 12.69
C LEU A 225 3.19 -11.60 12.82
N VAL A 226 3.69 -12.74 12.32
CA VAL A 226 5.13 -13.05 12.32
C VAL A 226 5.91 -12.00 11.53
N ALA A 227 5.42 -11.62 10.34
CA ALA A 227 6.04 -10.58 9.53
C ALA A 227 6.13 -9.24 10.29
N GLY A 228 5.07 -8.85 10.98
CA GLY A 228 5.01 -7.62 11.78
C GLY A 228 5.98 -7.65 12.98
N VAL A 229 6.05 -8.77 13.70
CA VAL A 229 6.98 -8.94 14.83
C VAL A 229 8.43 -8.92 14.37
N VAL A 230 8.76 -9.66 13.30
CA VAL A 230 10.11 -9.69 12.70
C VAL A 230 10.50 -8.28 12.23
N TYR A 231 9.62 -7.59 11.53
CA TYR A 231 9.85 -6.21 11.10
C TYR A 231 10.15 -5.28 12.28
N LEU A 232 9.33 -5.33 13.33
CA LEU A 232 9.53 -4.49 14.51
C LEU A 232 10.85 -4.82 15.22
N ALA A 233 11.17 -6.11 15.39
CA ALA A 233 12.43 -6.55 16.00
C ALA A 233 13.64 -6.06 15.20
N VAL A 234 13.65 -6.32 13.89
CA VAL A 234 14.70 -5.87 12.97
C VAL A 234 14.85 -4.35 13.01
N ARG A 235 13.74 -3.61 13.04
CA ARG A 235 13.79 -2.15 13.07
C ARG A 235 14.30 -1.59 14.39
N LEU A 236 13.88 -2.16 15.52
CA LEU A 236 14.38 -1.79 16.85
C LEU A 236 15.89 -2.07 16.98
N LEU A 237 16.37 -3.19 16.43
CA LEU A 237 17.79 -3.52 16.37
C LEU A 237 18.56 -2.54 15.45
N ALA A 238 18.01 -2.23 14.27
CA ALA A 238 18.60 -1.27 13.35
C ALA A 238 18.72 0.13 13.97
N ASP A 239 17.68 0.62 14.66
CA ASP A 239 17.68 1.93 15.32
C ASP A 239 18.65 1.99 16.52
N ARG A 240 18.91 0.87 17.21
CA ARG A 240 19.96 0.76 18.23
C ARG A 240 21.36 0.79 17.60
N SER A 241 21.59 -0.01 16.55
CA SER A 241 22.90 -0.08 15.87
C SER A 241 23.32 1.23 15.23
N ARG A 242 22.38 2.05 14.71
CA ARG A 242 22.68 3.39 14.17
C ARG A 242 23.17 4.38 15.23
N ARG A 243 22.83 4.19 16.50
CA ARG A 243 23.36 5.00 17.61
C ARG A 243 24.77 4.57 18.01
N GLY A 244 25.17 3.34 17.67
CA GLY A 244 26.52 2.80 17.83
C GLY A 244 27.24 2.67 16.49
N SER A 245 27.59 3.81 15.89
CA SER A 245 28.55 4.02 14.77
C SER A 245 29.13 2.77 14.06
N THR A 246 28.31 1.91 13.45
CA THR A 246 28.82 0.76 12.69
C THR A 246 28.01 0.54 11.41
N ARG A 247 28.76 0.32 10.31
CA ARG A 247 28.26 -0.01 8.97
C ARG A 247 27.33 -1.25 8.98
N SER A 248 27.45 -2.13 9.98
CA SER A 248 26.73 -3.40 10.10
C SER A 248 25.21 -3.27 10.25
N GLY A 249 24.70 -2.16 10.81
CA GLY A 249 23.25 -1.93 10.93
C GLY A 249 22.50 -1.82 9.59
N ARG A 250 23.22 -1.58 8.48
CA ARG A 250 22.65 -1.53 7.12
C ARG A 250 22.43 -2.91 6.50
N LEU A 251 23.07 -3.97 7.03
CA LEU A 251 23.04 -5.32 6.44
C LEU A 251 22.07 -6.29 7.14
N LEU A 252 21.65 -6.00 8.38
CA LEU A 252 20.72 -6.87 9.12
C LEU A 252 19.30 -6.90 8.52
N VAL A 253 18.84 -5.77 7.99
CA VAL A 253 17.52 -5.67 7.34
C VAL A 253 17.45 -6.45 6.01
N PRO A 254 18.39 -6.28 5.05
CA PRO A 254 18.42 -7.12 3.86
C PRO A 254 18.72 -8.59 4.19
N GLY A 255 19.53 -8.89 5.20
CA GLY A 255 19.79 -10.26 5.63
C GLY A 255 18.53 -10.98 6.14
N ALA A 256 17.70 -10.32 6.94
CA ALA A 256 16.43 -10.88 7.41
C ALA A 256 15.42 -11.07 6.27
N VAL A 257 15.34 -10.12 5.34
CA VAL A 257 14.46 -10.23 4.17
C VAL A 257 14.95 -11.29 3.18
N ALA A 258 16.27 -11.39 2.97
CA ALA A 258 16.89 -12.44 2.16
C ALA A 258 16.75 -13.83 2.79
N MET A 259 16.82 -13.94 4.12
CA MET A 259 16.61 -15.20 4.84
C MET A 259 15.17 -15.69 4.67
N VAL A 260 14.17 -14.81 4.74
CA VAL A 260 12.78 -15.26 4.51
C VAL A 260 12.50 -15.49 3.02
N ALA A 261 13.11 -14.71 2.13
CA ALA A 261 13.07 -15.01 0.70
C ALA A 261 13.72 -16.37 0.39
N ALA A 262 14.82 -16.73 1.06
CA ALA A 262 15.49 -18.01 0.93
C ALA A 262 14.64 -19.17 1.49
N VAL A 263 13.90 -18.96 2.59
CA VAL A 263 12.93 -19.94 3.09
C VAL A 263 11.76 -20.12 2.12
N ALA A 264 11.26 -19.04 1.53
CA ALA A 264 10.21 -19.10 0.50
C ALA A 264 10.69 -19.82 -0.78
N VAL A 265 11.93 -19.54 -1.22
CA VAL A 265 12.59 -20.24 -2.33
C VAL A 265 12.87 -21.72 -1.99
N GLY A 266 13.26 -22.02 -0.75
CA GLY A 266 13.43 -23.40 -0.28
C GLY A 266 12.12 -24.20 -0.30
N LEU A 267 10.98 -23.55 -0.01
CA LEU A 267 9.66 -24.16 -0.14
C LEU A 267 9.27 -24.36 -1.62
N LEU A 268 9.56 -23.39 -2.49
CA LEU A 268 9.35 -23.47 -3.95
C LEU A 268 10.16 -24.56 -4.66
N LEU A 269 11.32 -24.93 -4.11
CA LEU A 269 12.20 -25.96 -4.66
C LEU A 269 11.97 -27.34 -4.02
N SER A 270 10.90 -27.50 -3.24
CA SER A 270 10.54 -28.81 -2.68
C SER A 270 10.23 -29.79 -3.82
N PRO A 271 10.71 -31.04 -3.76
CA PRO A 271 10.53 -32.00 -4.84
C PRO A 271 9.06 -32.18 -5.23
N PRO A 272 8.72 -32.24 -6.53
CA PRO A 272 7.39 -32.62 -6.96
C PRO A 272 7.13 -34.06 -6.48
N GLY A 273 6.14 -34.24 -5.60
CA GLY A 273 5.84 -35.55 -5.01
C GLY A 273 5.43 -35.57 -3.53
N ILE A 274 5.39 -34.42 -2.85
CA ILE A 274 4.61 -34.33 -1.59
C ILE A 274 3.15 -34.51 -1.99
N GLU A 275 2.50 -35.56 -1.47
CA GLU A 275 1.09 -35.86 -1.73
C GLU A 275 0.27 -34.57 -1.73
N ALA A 276 -0.34 -34.23 -2.87
CA ALA A 276 -1.08 -32.99 -3.09
C ALA A 276 -2.43 -33.03 -2.37
N THR A 277 -2.42 -33.41 -1.09
CA THR A 277 -3.58 -33.59 -0.24
C THR A 277 -3.40 -32.73 1.00
N VAL A 278 -4.47 -32.05 1.37
CA VAL A 278 -4.57 -31.43 2.69
C VAL A 278 -5.12 -32.49 3.63
N THR A 279 -4.44 -32.73 4.74
CA THR A 279 -4.78 -33.82 5.66
C THR A 279 -5.41 -33.31 6.95
N SER A 280 -5.09 -32.07 7.34
CA SER A 280 -5.62 -31.50 8.58
C SER A 280 -7.05 -30.99 8.44
N ALA A 281 -7.88 -31.33 9.42
CA ALA A 281 -9.23 -30.79 9.59
C ALA A 281 -9.24 -29.46 10.39
N ASP A 282 -8.12 -29.12 11.05
CA ASP A 282 -7.92 -27.80 11.66
C ASP A 282 -7.73 -26.77 10.54
N GLY A 283 -8.60 -25.76 10.50
CA GLY A 283 -8.52 -24.72 9.47
C GLY A 283 -7.13 -24.07 9.50
N ALA A 284 -6.63 -23.81 10.71
CA ALA A 284 -5.22 -23.57 11.12
C ALA A 284 -4.16 -24.09 10.14
N GLN A 285 -3.95 -25.37 10.33
CA GLN A 285 -2.94 -26.19 9.68
C GLN A 285 -3.31 -26.50 8.22
N SER A 286 -4.59 -26.70 7.90
CA SER A 286 -5.09 -26.88 6.53
C SER A 286 -4.63 -25.75 5.60
N SER A 287 -4.72 -24.50 6.04
CA SER A 287 -4.23 -23.35 5.26
C SER A 287 -2.70 -23.32 5.07
N VAL A 288 -1.91 -23.93 5.96
CA VAL A 288 -0.45 -24.03 5.80
C VAL A 288 -0.10 -25.15 4.82
N GLU A 289 -0.71 -26.32 4.99
CA GLU A 289 -0.58 -27.45 4.07
C GLU A 289 -0.98 -27.05 2.65
N TYR A 290 -2.12 -26.37 2.50
CA TYR A 290 -2.63 -25.92 1.21
C TYR A 290 -1.65 -24.99 0.48
N ARG A 291 -0.96 -24.08 1.18
CA ARG A 291 0.07 -23.24 0.53
C ARG A 291 1.28 -24.03 0.08
N GLY A 292 1.68 -25.06 0.85
CA GLY A 292 2.71 -26.00 0.41
C GLY A 292 2.34 -26.67 -0.91
N VAL A 293 1.09 -27.12 -1.03
CA VAL A 293 0.53 -27.68 -2.29
C VAL A 293 0.54 -26.63 -3.40
N LEU A 294 0.06 -25.41 -3.16
CA LEU A 294 0.08 -24.36 -4.18
C LEU A 294 1.48 -24.07 -4.73
N TYR A 295 2.51 -24.08 -3.88
CA TYR A 295 3.89 -23.86 -4.33
C TYR A 295 4.47 -25.04 -5.10
N SER A 296 4.11 -26.28 -4.76
CA SER A 296 4.58 -27.44 -5.52
C SER A 296 4.01 -27.46 -6.95
N LEU A 297 2.81 -26.91 -7.16
CA LEU A 297 2.19 -26.76 -8.48
C LEU A 297 2.91 -25.77 -9.42
N ILE A 298 3.79 -24.91 -8.90
CA ILE A 298 4.54 -23.96 -9.74
C ILE A 298 5.44 -24.69 -10.73
N GLY A 299 6.17 -25.70 -10.28
CA GLY A 299 7.07 -26.47 -11.15
C GLY A 299 6.29 -27.18 -12.26
N GLU A 300 5.19 -27.83 -11.89
CA GLU A 300 4.30 -28.51 -12.83
C GLU A 300 3.71 -27.53 -13.85
N SER A 301 3.11 -26.42 -13.38
CA SER A 301 2.51 -25.42 -14.27
C SER A 301 3.52 -24.78 -15.21
N LEU A 302 4.75 -24.53 -14.77
CA LEU A 302 5.78 -23.97 -15.65
C LEU A 302 6.29 -24.99 -16.68
N SER A 303 6.23 -26.29 -16.36
CA SER A 303 6.61 -27.35 -17.30
C SER A 303 5.57 -27.57 -18.40
N THR A 304 4.28 -27.42 -18.07
CA THR A 304 3.15 -27.64 -19.01
C THR A 304 2.75 -26.35 -19.72
N HIS A 305 2.72 -25.22 -19.01
CA HIS A 305 2.31 -23.90 -19.50
C HIS A 305 3.38 -22.84 -19.14
N PRO A 306 4.54 -22.83 -19.82
CA PRO A 306 5.66 -21.94 -19.49
C PRO A 306 5.34 -20.44 -19.60
N PHE A 307 4.29 -20.08 -20.33
CA PHE A 307 3.80 -18.70 -20.48
C PHE A 307 2.47 -18.43 -19.75
N GLY A 308 2.02 -19.39 -18.93
CA GLY A 308 0.77 -19.30 -18.19
C GLY A 308 -0.48 -19.45 -19.06
N TRP A 309 -1.63 -19.21 -18.45
CA TRP A 309 -2.96 -19.29 -19.06
C TRP A 309 -3.50 -17.93 -19.54
N GLY A 310 -2.68 -16.88 -19.41
CA GLY A 310 -2.99 -15.50 -19.78
C GLY A 310 -4.02 -14.85 -18.87
N PHE A 311 -4.66 -13.80 -19.39
CA PHE A 311 -5.69 -13.03 -18.69
C PHE A 311 -6.98 -13.81 -18.41
N ALA A 312 -7.12 -15.06 -18.86
CA ALA A 312 -8.22 -15.94 -18.45
C ALA A 312 -7.96 -16.53 -17.05
N GLY A 313 -6.68 -16.68 -16.67
CA GLY A 313 -6.27 -17.38 -15.46
C GLY A 313 -6.37 -18.90 -15.59
N LEU A 314 -6.06 -19.60 -14.51
CA LEU A 314 -6.14 -21.06 -14.45
C LEU A 314 -7.60 -21.52 -14.69
N PRO A 315 -7.87 -22.45 -15.63
CA PRO A 315 -9.20 -23.01 -15.79
C PRO A 315 -9.61 -23.90 -14.62
N HIS A 316 -10.90 -23.91 -14.32
CA HIS A 316 -11.51 -24.81 -13.34
C HIS A 316 -11.28 -26.28 -13.68
N GLY A 317 -11.15 -27.10 -12.65
CA GLY A 317 -10.98 -28.56 -12.76
C GLY A 317 -9.59 -29.03 -13.19
N VAL A 318 -8.64 -28.13 -13.43
CA VAL A 318 -7.26 -28.49 -13.84
C VAL A 318 -6.44 -28.96 -12.65
N TYR A 319 -6.40 -28.17 -11.58
CA TYR A 319 -5.71 -28.51 -10.34
C TYR A 319 -6.72 -28.63 -9.20
N LEU A 320 -6.92 -29.86 -8.75
CA LEU A 320 -7.86 -30.21 -7.69
C LEU A 320 -7.07 -30.75 -6.50
N VAL A 321 -7.30 -30.15 -5.32
CA VAL A 321 -6.61 -30.53 -4.09
C VAL A 321 -7.62 -31.18 -3.14
N PRO A 322 -7.53 -32.50 -2.88
CA PRO A 322 -8.35 -33.16 -1.88
C PRO A 322 -8.08 -32.59 -0.49
N SER A 323 -9.14 -32.32 0.27
CA SER A 323 -9.06 -31.89 1.66
C SER A 323 -10.19 -32.52 2.50
N PRO A 324 -10.10 -32.51 3.84
CA PRO A 324 -11.14 -33.11 4.70
C PRO A 324 -12.49 -32.38 4.60
N ILE A 325 -12.50 -31.15 4.09
CA ILE A 325 -13.70 -30.33 3.88
C ILE A 325 -14.23 -30.37 2.43
N GLY A 326 -13.65 -31.21 1.59
CA GLY A 326 -14.02 -31.38 0.18
C GLY A 326 -12.85 -31.16 -0.78
N VAL A 327 -13.14 -31.27 -2.08
CA VAL A 327 -12.15 -31.00 -3.13
C VAL A 327 -12.07 -29.49 -3.35
N LEU A 328 -10.87 -28.93 -3.22
CA LEU A 328 -10.59 -27.53 -3.48
C LEU A 328 -10.14 -27.36 -4.92
N ASP A 329 -10.84 -26.53 -5.68
CA ASP A 329 -10.37 -26.09 -7.00
C ASP A 329 -9.39 -24.93 -6.82
N VAL A 330 -8.17 -25.12 -7.30
CA VAL A 330 -7.11 -24.12 -7.20
C VAL A 330 -7.49 -22.85 -7.95
N ALA A 331 -8.24 -22.94 -9.05
CA ALA A 331 -8.67 -21.76 -9.83
C ALA A 331 -9.45 -20.73 -8.99
N ASP A 332 -10.18 -21.18 -7.97
CA ASP A 332 -10.99 -20.34 -7.10
C ASP A 332 -10.32 -19.98 -5.77
N THR A 333 -9.19 -20.63 -5.45
CA THR A 333 -8.63 -20.62 -4.09
C THR A 333 -7.15 -20.21 -4.04
N VAL A 334 -6.57 -19.70 -5.15
CA VAL A 334 -5.21 -19.16 -5.14
C VAL A 334 -5.10 -17.97 -4.19
N ASP A 335 -4.44 -18.19 -3.05
CA ASP A 335 -4.21 -17.16 -2.04
C ASP A 335 -2.78 -16.60 -2.06
N SER A 336 -1.94 -16.95 -3.04
CA SER A 336 -0.55 -16.45 -3.17
C SER A 336 -0.38 -15.65 -4.47
N GLU A 337 0.18 -14.44 -4.37
CA GLU A 337 0.48 -13.59 -5.52
C GLU A 337 1.47 -14.25 -6.48
N LEU A 338 2.48 -14.92 -5.94
CA LEU A 338 3.49 -15.62 -6.73
C LEU A 338 2.85 -16.73 -7.57
N VAL A 339 2.05 -17.59 -6.93
CA VAL A 339 1.37 -18.69 -7.58
C VAL A 339 0.39 -18.16 -8.62
N LEU A 340 -0.36 -17.11 -8.29
CA LEU A 340 -1.32 -16.48 -9.20
C LEU A 340 -0.62 -15.91 -10.44
N LEU A 341 0.50 -15.20 -10.28
CA LEU A 341 1.28 -14.68 -11.40
C LEU A 341 1.89 -15.79 -12.25
N VAL A 342 2.30 -16.91 -11.66
CA VAL A 342 2.78 -18.09 -12.40
C VAL A 342 1.65 -18.70 -13.20
N PHE A 343 0.46 -18.91 -12.63
CA PHE A 343 -0.67 -19.44 -13.39
C PHE A 343 -1.13 -18.50 -14.50
N GLU A 344 -1.19 -17.19 -14.25
CA GLU A 344 -1.60 -16.22 -15.28
C GLU A 344 -0.54 -16.00 -16.36
N TYR A 345 0.75 -15.89 -16.01
CA TYR A 345 1.79 -15.42 -16.94
C TYR A 345 3.06 -16.28 -16.98
N GLY A 346 3.05 -17.46 -16.35
CA GLY A 346 4.16 -18.42 -16.36
C GLY A 346 5.49 -17.81 -15.90
N LEU A 347 6.55 -18.04 -16.69
CA LEU A 347 7.90 -17.52 -16.45
C LEU A 347 7.95 -15.99 -16.42
N VAL A 348 7.08 -15.31 -17.21
CA VAL A 348 7.01 -13.85 -17.22
C VAL A 348 6.46 -13.34 -15.89
N GLY A 349 5.43 -13.99 -15.36
CA GLY A 349 4.86 -13.69 -14.04
C GLY A 349 5.85 -13.91 -12.91
N LEU A 350 6.58 -15.03 -12.94
CA LEU A 350 7.65 -15.32 -11.99
C LEU A 350 8.75 -14.25 -12.05
N GLY A 351 9.21 -13.88 -13.25
CA GLY A 351 10.22 -12.84 -13.43
C GLY A 351 9.74 -11.48 -12.91
N LEU A 352 8.48 -11.13 -13.16
CA LEU A 352 7.86 -9.91 -12.65
C LEU A 352 7.80 -9.91 -11.12
N PHE A 353 7.41 -11.03 -10.50
CA PHE A 353 7.41 -11.16 -9.04
C PHE A 353 8.80 -10.94 -8.44
N VAL A 354 9.82 -11.60 -8.99
CA VAL A 354 11.22 -11.45 -8.54
C VAL A 354 11.70 -10.01 -8.72
N LEU A 355 11.34 -9.34 -9.83
CA LEU A 355 11.68 -7.94 -10.07
C LEU A 355 11.02 -7.00 -9.04
N VAL A 356 9.72 -7.18 -8.78
CA VAL A 356 8.97 -6.38 -7.80
C VAL A 356 9.49 -6.62 -6.38
N ALA A 357 9.79 -7.87 -6.02
CA ALA A 357 10.37 -8.24 -4.74
C ALA A 357 11.76 -7.65 -4.54
N SER A 358 12.66 -7.82 -5.50
CA SER A 358 14.01 -7.26 -5.45
C SER A 358 13.98 -5.73 -5.34
N LEU A 359 13.08 -5.05 -6.06
CA LEU A 359 12.85 -3.62 -5.92
C LEU A 359 12.39 -3.26 -4.51
N GLY A 360 11.44 -4.00 -3.93
CA GLY A 360 10.95 -3.78 -2.57
C GLY A 360 12.06 -3.87 -1.54
N VAL A 361 12.87 -4.93 -1.59
CA VAL A 361 14.04 -5.10 -0.72
C VAL A 361 15.03 -3.95 -0.91
N ASP A 362 15.42 -3.67 -2.15
CA ASP A 362 16.42 -2.65 -2.46
C ASP A 362 16.02 -1.26 -1.93
N ARG A 363 14.75 -0.86 -2.13
CA ARG A 363 14.25 0.45 -1.70
C ARG A 363 14.12 0.55 -0.18
N ALA A 364 13.68 -0.51 0.49
CA ALA A 364 13.65 -0.56 1.95
C ALA A 364 15.06 -0.42 2.56
N VAL A 365 16.06 -1.04 1.94
CA VAL A 365 17.46 -1.00 2.38
C VAL A 365 18.09 0.37 2.12
N ARG A 366 17.94 0.91 0.91
CA ARG A 366 18.66 2.13 0.48
C ARG A 366 18.05 3.42 1.01
N ALA A 367 16.74 3.57 0.92
CA ALA A 367 16.06 4.82 1.25
C ALA A 367 15.53 4.82 2.68
N GLY A 368 15.04 3.68 3.18
CA GLY A 368 14.59 3.52 4.56
C GLY A 368 13.55 4.56 4.98
N ASP A 369 12.53 4.79 4.15
CA ASP A 369 11.38 5.65 4.43
C ASP A 369 10.06 4.86 4.51
N VAL A 370 9.01 5.50 5.03
CA VAL A 370 7.74 4.82 5.34
C VAL A 370 7.13 4.08 4.14
N PRO A 371 6.98 4.70 2.94
CA PRO A 371 6.42 3.99 1.79
C PRO A 371 7.25 2.77 1.37
N ASN A 372 8.57 2.84 1.42
CA ASN A 372 9.42 1.74 0.96
C ASN A 372 9.40 0.55 1.92
N ASP A 373 9.45 0.80 3.23
CA ASP A 373 9.28 -0.26 4.23
C ASP A 373 7.89 -0.90 4.12
N ALA A 374 6.85 -0.08 3.91
CA ALA A 374 5.48 -0.54 3.74
C ALA A 374 5.30 -1.38 2.47
N PHE A 375 5.94 -0.98 1.37
CA PHE A 375 5.97 -1.73 0.13
C PHE A 375 6.68 -3.08 0.30
N ALA A 376 7.85 -3.12 0.96
CA ALA A 376 8.58 -4.36 1.20
C ALA A 376 7.77 -5.35 2.06
N LEU A 377 7.08 -4.87 3.10
CA LEU A 377 6.18 -5.71 3.90
C LEU A 377 5.03 -6.25 3.08
N LEU A 378 4.47 -5.44 2.18
CA LEU A 378 3.40 -5.88 1.31
C LEU A 378 3.87 -6.94 0.31
N VAL A 379 5.04 -6.77 -0.30
CA VAL A 379 5.63 -7.81 -1.17
C VAL A 379 5.93 -9.08 -0.38
N PHE A 380 6.36 -8.99 0.88
CA PHE A 380 6.50 -10.18 1.73
C PHE A 380 5.15 -10.89 1.92
N VAL A 381 4.11 -10.13 2.24
CA VAL A 381 2.74 -10.65 2.43
C VAL A 381 2.20 -11.31 1.17
N SER A 382 2.65 -10.85 0.00
CA SER A 382 2.21 -11.38 -1.29
C SER A 382 2.49 -12.88 -1.46
N LEU A 383 3.44 -13.45 -0.70
CA LEU A 383 3.68 -14.89 -0.68
C LEU A 383 2.44 -15.66 -0.20
N PHE A 384 1.66 -15.11 0.73
CA PHE A 384 0.48 -15.77 1.31
C PHE A 384 -0.81 -14.96 1.09
N LEU A 385 -0.77 -13.93 0.25
CA LEU A 385 -1.94 -13.17 -0.19
C LEU A 385 -1.81 -12.83 -1.67
N ALA A 386 -2.77 -13.22 -2.49
CA ALA A 386 -2.91 -12.78 -3.88
C ALA A 386 -3.36 -11.30 -3.93
N ILE A 387 -2.42 -10.39 -3.75
CA ILE A 387 -2.63 -8.94 -3.61
C ILE A 387 -3.49 -8.36 -4.74
N HIS A 388 -3.19 -8.68 -5.99
CA HIS A 388 -3.91 -8.09 -7.12
C HIS A 388 -5.30 -8.70 -7.34
N ALA A 389 -5.63 -9.80 -6.65
CA ALA A 389 -6.97 -10.36 -6.64
C ALA A 389 -7.95 -9.47 -5.84
N TRP A 390 -7.45 -8.69 -4.88
CA TRP A 390 -8.25 -7.85 -3.97
C TRP A 390 -8.24 -6.38 -4.39
N THR A 391 -9.41 -5.75 -4.38
CA THR A 391 -9.56 -4.39 -4.92
C THR A 391 -8.85 -3.36 -4.04
N GLY A 392 -9.05 -3.44 -2.72
CA GLY A 392 -8.49 -2.48 -1.77
C GLY A 392 -6.96 -2.59 -1.65
N VAL A 393 -6.49 -3.81 -1.37
CA VAL A 393 -5.05 -4.09 -1.17
C VAL A 393 -4.27 -3.94 -2.48
N GLY A 394 -4.82 -4.37 -3.62
CA GLY A 394 -4.21 -4.17 -4.93
C GLY A 394 -3.98 -2.69 -5.25
N ALA A 395 -4.99 -1.83 -5.06
CA ALA A 395 -4.83 -0.39 -5.27
C ALA A 395 -3.73 0.21 -4.36
N LEU A 396 -3.71 -0.19 -3.07
CA LEU A 396 -2.65 0.25 -2.16
C LEU A 396 -1.26 -0.25 -2.59
N ALA A 397 -1.15 -1.47 -3.11
CA ALA A 397 0.09 -2.05 -3.61
C ALA A 397 0.67 -1.22 -4.75
N PHE A 398 -0.16 -0.78 -5.71
CA PHE A 398 0.30 0.05 -6.82
C PHE A 398 0.68 1.48 -6.39
N ILE A 399 0.00 2.07 -5.40
CA ILE A 399 0.42 3.34 -4.78
C ILE A 399 1.82 3.17 -4.17
N LEU A 400 2.04 2.10 -3.41
CA LEU A 400 3.30 1.78 -2.73
C LEU A 400 4.43 1.49 -3.71
N LEU A 401 4.18 0.64 -4.72
CA LEU A 401 5.12 0.33 -5.79
C LEU A 401 5.61 1.62 -6.46
N SER A 402 4.69 2.52 -6.79
CA SER A 402 5.01 3.79 -7.42
C SER A 402 5.81 4.73 -6.53
N CYS A 403 5.47 4.80 -5.24
CA CYS A 403 6.26 5.52 -4.25
C CYS A 403 7.67 4.94 -4.15
N ALA A 404 7.79 3.62 -4.22
CA ALA A 404 9.06 2.91 -4.19
C ALA A 404 9.90 3.22 -5.43
N VAL A 405 9.36 3.10 -6.64
CA VAL A 405 10.02 3.42 -7.92
C VAL A 405 10.50 4.87 -7.96
N HIS A 406 9.70 5.81 -7.48
CA HIS A 406 10.01 7.24 -7.49
C HIS A 406 10.70 7.77 -6.23
N GLY A 407 11.05 6.87 -5.30
CA GLY A 407 11.80 7.17 -4.08
C GLY A 407 13.29 7.44 -4.32
N GLY A 408 13.64 8.38 -5.20
CA GLY A 408 14.99 8.92 -5.32
C GLY A 408 15.24 10.03 -4.30
N ARG A 409 16.52 10.28 -3.94
CA ARG A 409 16.96 11.31 -2.97
C ARG A 409 16.18 12.61 -3.21
N GLN A 410 15.19 12.91 -2.37
CA GLN A 410 14.68 14.27 -2.27
C GLN A 410 15.90 15.10 -1.88
N ARG A 411 16.38 15.92 -2.83
CA ARG A 411 17.28 17.01 -2.45
C ARG A 411 16.53 17.74 -1.34
N PRO A 412 17.12 17.92 -0.14
CA PRO A 412 16.47 18.66 0.92
C PRO A 412 16.01 19.95 0.26
N THR A 413 14.69 20.13 0.19
CA THR A 413 14.12 21.34 -0.38
C THR A 413 14.78 22.45 0.40
N GLU A 414 15.67 23.18 -0.26
CA GLU A 414 16.39 24.30 0.33
C GLU A 414 15.32 25.07 1.07
N ALA A 415 15.44 25.08 2.41
CA ALA A 415 14.48 25.76 3.26
C ALA A 415 14.26 27.11 2.60
N PRO A 416 13.01 27.49 2.28
CA PRO A 416 12.74 28.68 1.48
C PRO A 416 13.61 29.75 2.10
N VAL A 417 14.63 30.17 1.34
CA VAL A 417 15.54 31.22 1.77
C VAL A 417 14.56 32.29 2.15
N ARG A 418 14.43 32.55 3.46
CA ARG A 418 13.67 33.68 3.95
C ARG A 418 14.34 34.79 3.19
N SER A 419 13.69 35.27 2.13
CA SER A 419 14.14 36.40 1.36
C SER A 419 14.33 37.45 2.44
N GLY A 420 15.60 37.69 2.78
CA GLY A 420 15.98 38.63 3.80
C GLY A 420 15.19 39.88 3.50
N GLY A 421 14.61 40.45 4.55
CA GLY A 421 13.76 41.64 4.44
C GLY A 421 14.36 42.56 3.40
N VAL A 422 13.62 42.73 2.31
CA VAL A 422 13.77 43.93 1.50
C VAL A 422 13.34 45.02 2.45
N SER A 423 14.32 45.59 3.14
CA SER A 423 14.20 46.86 3.83
C SER A 423 13.61 47.83 2.83
N ASP A 424 12.39 48.24 3.10
CA ASP A 424 11.70 49.32 2.40
C ASP A 424 12.66 50.53 2.36
N PRO A 425 13.07 51.04 1.19
CA PRO A 425 13.88 52.26 1.10
C PRO A 425 13.06 53.56 1.27
N ALA A 426 11.85 53.49 1.81
CA ALA A 426 10.91 54.61 1.86
C ALA A 426 11.11 55.57 3.05
N ASP A 427 12.16 55.41 3.87
CA ASP A 427 12.47 56.34 4.96
C ASP A 427 13.85 56.97 4.76
N GLY A 428 13.87 58.06 3.99
CA GLY A 428 15.11 58.69 3.52
C GLY A 428 14.94 60.14 3.09
N SER A 429 14.10 60.90 3.78
CA SER A 429 14.08 62.37 3.67
C SER A 429 14.20 63.01 5.05
N ARG A 430 15.44 63.18 5.51
CA ARG A 430 15.83 64.37 6.28
C ARG A 430 17.32 64.64 6.11
N ALA A 431 17.57 65.85 5.63
CA ALA A 431 18.85 66.40 5.22
C ALA A 431 19.73 66.87 6.39
N ALA A 432 21.04 66.63 6.21
CA ALA A 432 22.18 67.52 6.49
C ALA A 432 22.59 67.80 7.96
N PRO A 433 23.80 68.38 8.24
CA PRO A 433 24.97 68.63 7.39
C PRO A 433 26.34 68.16 7.98
N ASN A 434 27.30 67.97 7.07
CA ASN A 434 28.68 68.50 7.09
C ASN A 434 29.33 68.83 8.46
N ARG A 435 30.32 68.02 8.87
CA ARG A 435 31.49 68.54 9.61
C ARG A 435 32.79 67.97 9.05
N SER A 436 33.52 68.91 8.46
CA SER A 436 34.92 68.93 8.12
C SER A 436 35.83 68.98 9.36
N GLY A 437 37.07 68.55 9.19
CA GLY A 437 38.19 68.69 10.14
C GLY A 437 38.30 67.48 11.08
N VAL A 438 39.42 66.76 11.18
CA VAL A 438 40.79 67.24 11.36
C VAL A 438 41.78 66.16 10.88
N ARG A 439 42.90 66.63 10.31
CA ARG A 439 44.07 65.86 9.85
C ARG A 439 44.99 65.48 11.02
N LEU A 440 45.53 64.24 10.95
CA LEU A 440 46.93 63.79 11.20
C LEU A 440 47.57 64.03 12.61
N PRO A 441 48.76 63.48 12.94
CA PRO A 441 49.52 62.28 12.52
C PRO A 441 49.96 61.41 13.74
N GLU A 442 50.61 60.24 13.61
CA GLU A 442 52.02 59.88 13.93
C GLU A 442 51.95 58.46 14.58
N ALA A 443 52.59 57.41 14.08
CA ALA A 443 54.00 57.02 14.23
C ALA A 443 54.43 56.67 15.68
N ALA A 444 54.70 55.38 15.92
CA ALA A 444 55.69 54.77 16.84
C ALA A 444 55.30 53.27 16.98
N ASP A 445 56.00 52.29 16.40
CA ASP A 445 57.32 51.74 16.71
C ASP A 445 57.38 50.84 17.96
N ASP A 446 58.08 49.71 17.78
CA ASP A 446 58.64 48.73 18.71
C ASP A 446 57.81 47.77 19.59
N GLY A 447 58.09 46.47 19.40
CA GLY A 447 58.61 45.64 20.49
C GLY A 447 57.82 44.38 20.88
N GLY A 448 58.34 43.19 20.52
CA GLY A 448 57.93 41.89 21.10
C GLY A 448 58.16 40.70 20.19
#